data_AF-A0A355WCM4-F1
#
_entry.id   AF-A0A355WCM4-F1
#
_cell.length_a   1.000
_cell.length_b   1.000
_cell.length_c   1.000
_cell.angle_alpha   90.00
_cell.angle_beta   90.00
_cell.angle_gamma   90.00
#
_symmetry.space_group_name_H-M   'P 1'
#
loop_
_entity.id
_entity.type
_entity.pdbx_description
1 polymer ?
#
loop_
_entity_poly.entity_id
_entity_poly.type
_entity_poly.pdbx_seq_one_letter_code
_entity_poly.pdbx_strand_id
1 'polypeptide(L)'
;MISFETPLKKLKHEVLKNVVLLAKDNNLTKEELMNIQYKVIPGDKPQYRCCVFKERAIVYERTKLAAGYLSDGNGINKQLKDIKDD
;
A
#
# COMPACT_ATOMS: atom_id res chain seq x y z
N MET A 1 -1.66 22.87 -5.70
CA MET A 1 -2.48 21.67 -5.39
C MET A 1 -2.25 20.66 -6.49
N ILE A 2 -1.85 19.42 -6.17
CA ILE A 2 -1.60 18.40 -7.22
C ILE A 2 -2.97 17.98 -7.78
N SER A 3 -3.12 18.06 -9.10
CA SER A 3 -4.29 17.55 -9.81
C SER A 3 -3.98 16.16 -10.37
N PHE A 4 -4.95 15.25 -10.31
CA PHE A 4 -4.82 13.90 -10.86
C PHE A 4 -5.88 13.68 -11.93
N GLU A 5 -5.44 13.27 -13.12
CA GLU A 5 -6.34 12.95 -14.24
C GLU A 5 -7.26 11.76 -13.93
N THR A 6 -6.81 10.80 -13.11
CA THR A 6 -7.59 9.62 -12.76
C THR A 6 -7.52 9.31 -11.27
N PRO A 7 -8.58 8.71 -10.68
CA PRO A 7 -8.54 8.26 -9.29
C PRO A 7 -7.43 7.24 -9.03
N LEU A 8 -7.06 6.45 -10.05
CA LEU A 8 -5.95 5.51 -9.97
C LEU A 8 -4.59 6.22 -9.78
N LYS A 9 -4.36 7.33 -10.50
CA LYS A 9 -3.13 8.15 -10.33
C LYS A 9 -3.07 8.76 -8.93
N LYS A 10 -4.20 9.26 -8.41
CA LYS A 10 -4.31 9.75 -7.03
C LYS A 10 -3.97 8.65 -6.03
N LEU A 11 -4.55 7.46 -6.18
CA LEU A 11 -4.29 6.33 -5.29
C LEU A 11 -2.82 5.89 -5.32
N LYS A 12 -2.20 5.84 -6.51
CA LYS A 12 -0.77 5.54 -6.65
C LYS A 12 0.09 6.58 -5.92
N HIS A 13 -0.23 7.86 -6.06
CA HIS A 13 0.49 8.92 -5.37
C HIS A 13 0.39 8.79 -3.84
N GLU A 14 -0.81 8.56 -3.31
CA GLU A 14 -1.00 8.43 -1.85
C GLU A 14 -0.21 7.25 -1.27
N VAL A 15 -0.18 6.10 -1.96
CA VAL A 15 0.61 4.94 -1.53
C VAL A 15 2.10 5.28 -1.52
N LEU A 16 2.64 5.78 -2.64
CA LEU A 16 4.06 6.12 -2.76
C LEU A 16 4.47 7.20 -1.76
N LYS A 17 3.64 8.23 -1.58
CA LYS A 17 3.88 9.30 -0.61
C LYS A 17 4.01 8.77 0.81
N ASN A 18 3.09 7.90 1.25
CA ASN A 18 3.14 7.33 2.59
C ASN A 18 4.39 6.46 2.80
N VAL A 19 4.76 5.64 1.81
CA VAL A 19 6.00 4.84 1.87
C VAL A 19 7.24 5.73 1.94
N VAL A 20 7.31 6.78 1.12
CA VAL A 20 8.44 7.73 1.13
C VAL A 20 8.56 8.46 2.46
N LEU A 21 7.44 8.85 3.08
CA LEU A 21 7.45 9.46 4.41
C LEU A 21 8.04 8.50 5.46
N LEU A 22 7.59 7.24 5.48
CA LEU A 22 8.15 6.23 6.38
C LEU A 22 9.63 5.95 6.12
N ALA A 23 10.03 5.89 4.85
CA ALA A 23 11.43 5.71 4.45
C ALA A 23 12.30 6.87 4.92
N LYS A 24 11.80 8.11 4.75
CA LYS A 24 12.49 9.31 5.22
C LYS A 24 12.70 9.31 6.73
N ASP A 25 11.74 8.77 7.48
CA ASP A 25 11.79 8.68 8.94
C ASP A 25 12.52 7.42 9.44
N ASN A 26 13.15 6.62 8.55
CA ASN A 26 13.78 5.32 8.85
C ASN A 26 12.84 4.35 9.60
N ASN A 27 11.54 4.38 9.30
CA ASN A 27 10.50 3.60 9.96
C ASN A 27 9.76 2.65 8.99
N LEU A 28 10.49 2.05 8.04
CA LEU A 28 9.98 1.01 7.15
C LEU A 28 9.86 -0.34 7.88
N THR A 29 9.01 -0.39 8.90
CA THR A 29 8.69 -1.62 9.62
C THR A 29 7.50 -2.32 8.96
N LYS A 30 7.39 -3.64 9.17
CA LYS A 30 6.25 -4.42 8.68
C LYS A 30 4.90 -3.86 9.17
N GLU A 31 4.85 -3.46 10.43
CA GLU A 31 3.64 -2.90 11.05
C GLU A 31 3.24 -1.59 10.36
N GLU A 32 4.19 -0.69 10.12
CA GLU A 32 3.88 0.58 9.45
C GLU A 32 3.46 0.39 7.99
N LEU A 33 4.07 -0.56 7.27
CA LEU A 33 3.64 -0.92 5.91
C LEU A 33 2.21 -1.46 5.90
N MET A 34 1.83 -2.29 6.90
CA MET A 34 0.45 -2.75 7.07
C MET A 34 -0.50 -1.59 7.39
N ASN A 35 -0.06 -0.60 8.17
CA ASN A 35 -0.88 0.54 8.56
C ASN A 35 -1.23 1.48 7.39
N ILE A 36 -0.41 1.51 6.33
CA ILE A 36 -0.66 2.38 5.15
C ILE A 36 -2.05 2.14 4.55
N GLN A 37 -2.55 0.90 4.51
CA GLN A 37 -3.87 0.62 3.92
C GLN A 37 -5.02 1.35 4.64
N TYR A 38 -4.88 1.58 5.95
CA TYR A 38 -5.84 2.33 6.74
C TYR A 38 -5.65 3.85 6.62
N LYS A 39 -4.40 4.31 6.44
CA LYS A 39 -4.11 5.73 6.17
C LYS A 39 -4.66 6.17 4.80
N VAL A 40 -4.53 5.32 3.79
CA VAL A 40 -5.01 5.59 2.42
C VAL A 40 -6.52 5.40 2.29
N ILE A 41 -7.10 4.45 3.03
CA ILE A 41 -8.55 4.14 3.03
C ILE A 41 -9.09 4.17 4.48
N PRO A 42 -9.31 5.39 5.04
CA PRO A 42 -9.71 5.55 6.43
C PRO A 42 -11.17 5.15 6.69
N GLY A 43 -12.06 5.35 5.72
CA GLY A 43 -13.49 5.05 5.86
C GLY A 43 -13.84 3.57 5.64
N ASP A 44 -15.10 3.24 5.93
CA ASP A 44 -15.74 1.94 5.74
C ASP A 44 -16.54 1.83 4.43
N LYS A 45 -16.74 2.95 3.74
CA LYS A 45 -17.39 3.01 2.43
C LYS A 45 -16.38 2.74 1.30
N PRO A 46 -16.55 1.65 0.50
CA PRO A 46 -15.69 1.39 -0.64
C PRO A 46 -15.87 2.44 -1.74
N GLN A 47 -14.80 2.73 -2.49
CA GLN A 47 -14.77 3.75 -3.53
C GLN A 47 -14.62 3.18 -4.94
N TYR A 48 -13.93 2.06 -5.08
CA TYR A 48 -13.47 1.49 -6.35
C TYR A 48 -13.89 0.03 -6.55
N ARG A 49 -14.16 -0.71 -5.46
CA ARG A 49 -14.42 -2.16 -5.49
C ARG A 49 -15.61 -2.52 -4.62
N CYS A 50 -15.95 -3.82 -4.57
CA CYS A 50 -17.13 -4.30 -3.84
C CYS A 50 -17.06 -4.12 -2.31
N CYS A 51 -15.88 -3.97 -1.72
CA CYS A 51 -15.72 -3.78 -0.28
C CYS A 51 -14.37 -3.17 0.09
N VAL A 52 -14.31 -2.49 1.24
CA VAL A 52 -13.09 -1.87 1.77
C VAL A 52 -11.99 -2.88 2.06
N PHE A 53 -12.34 -4.11 2.40
CA PHE A 53 -11.36 -5.18 2.65
C PHE A 53 -10.52 -5.48 1.40
N LYS A 54 -11.16 -5.60 0.23
CA LYS A 54 -10.44 -5.82 -1.03
C LYS A 54 -9.60 -4.60 -1.44
N GLU A 55 -10.11 -3.39 -1.20
CA GLU A 55 -9.35 -2.19 -1.52
C GLU A 55 -8.11 -2.07 -0.63
N ARG A 56 -8.25 -2.29 0.68
CA ARG A 56 -7.15 -2.28 1.64
C ARG A 56 -6.12 -3.36 1.33
N ALA A 57 -6.55 -4.60 1.05
CA ALA A 57 -5.65 -5.67 0.63
C ALA A 57 -4.82 -5.27 -0.60
N ILE A 58 -5.44 -4.66 -1.62
CA ILE A 58 -4.75 -4.22 -2.83
C ILE A 58 -3.81 -3.05 -2.55
N VAL A 59 -4.21 -2.12 -1.68
CA VAL A 59 -3.32 -1.05 -1.23
C VAL A 59 -2.10 -1.63 -0.51
N TYR A 60 -2.30 -2.61 0.36
CA TYR A 60 -1.20 -3.27 1.05
C TYR A 60 -0.24 -3.99 0.10
N GLU A 61 -0.74 -4.71 -0.92
CA GLU A 61 0.12 -5.30 -1.96
C GLU A 61 0.93 -4.25 -2.72
N ARG A 62 0.32 -3.11 -3.04
CA ARG A 62 1.02 -1.98 -3.68
C ARG A 62 2.06 -1.36 -2.75
N THR A 63 1.77 -1.30 -1.46
CA THR A 63 2.72 -0.85 -0.44
C THR A 63 3.93 -1.78 -0.35
N LYS A 64 3.73 -3.11 -0.38
CA LYS A 64 4.83 -4.09 -0.42
C LYS A 64 5.75 -3.83 -1.62
N LEU A 65 5.18 -3.72 -2.83
CA LEU A 65 5.95 -3.42 -4.04
C LEU A 65 6.70 -2.08 -3.95
N ALA A 66 6.02 -1.03 -3.46
CA ALA A 66 6.63 0.28 -3.31
C ALA A 66 7.80 0.29 -2.31
N ALA A 67 7.77 -0.60 -1.31
CA ALA A 67 8.82 -0.77 -0.32
C ALA A 67 9.91 -1.78 -0.73
N GLY A 68 9.86 -2.33 -1.95
CA GLY A 68 10.86 -3.27 -2.46
C GLY A 68 10.61 -4.74 -2.10
N TYR A 69 9.39 -5.09 -1.70
CA TYR A 69 8.99 -6.46 -1.40
C TYR A 69 8.08 -7.05 -2.48
N LEU A 70 8.03 -8.38 -2.56
CA LEU A 70 7.14 -9.10 -3.47
C LEU A 70 5.65 -8.91 -3.11
N SER A 71 4.82 -8.65 -4.13
CA SER A 71 3.36 -8.76 -4.02
C SER A 71 2.89 -10.15 -4.41
N ASP A 72 2.95 -11.07 -3.46
CA ASP A 72 2.52 -12.46 -3.59
C ASP A 72 1.03 -12.69 -3.24
N GLY A 73 0.27 -11.62 -2.96
CA GLY A 73 -1.15 -11.71 -2.64
C GLY A 73 -1.42 -12.40 -1.30
N ASN A 74 -2.50 -13.19 -1.22
CA ASN A 74 -2.88 -13.98 -0.03
C ASN A 74 -1.96 -15.20 0.18
N GLY A 75 -0.65 -15.05 0.01
CA GLY A 75 0.33 -16.07 0.36
C GLY A 75 0.16 -16.46 1.84
N ILE A 76 0.20 -17.77 2.11
CA ILE A 76 0.09 -18.32 3.49
C ILE A 76 1.22 -17.80 4.38
N ASN A 77 2.35 -17.44 3.77
CA ASN A 77 3.49 -16.84 4.45
C ASN A 77 3.30 -15.33 4.64
N LYS A 78 3.03 -14.92 5.88
CA LYS A 78 2.93 -13.50 6.28
C LYS A 78 4.29 -12.77 6.31
N GLN A 79 5.35 -13.34 5.74
CA GLN A 79 6.69 -12.76 5.79
C GLN A 79 6.91 -11.85 4.58
N LEU A 80 7.58 -10.71 4.78
CA LEU A 80 7.99 -9.85 3.68
C LEU A 80 9.21 -10.50 3.00
N LYS A 81 9.11 -10.74 1.69
CA LYS A 81 10.20 -11.26 0.85
C LYS A 81 10.77 -10.12 0.02
N ASP A 82 12.08 -9.99 -0.02
CA ASP A 82 12.74 -8.98 -0.86
C ASP A 82 12.49 -9.32 -2.33
N ILE A 83 12.27 -8.30 -3.15
CA ILE A 83 12.01 -8.47 -4.59
C ILE A 83 13.22 -9.00 -5.36
N LYS A 84 14.43 -8.93 -4.78
CA LYS A 84 15.66 -9.46 -5.40
C LYS A 84 15.82 -10.97 -5.27
N ASP A 85 15.02 -11.62 -4.42
CA ASP A 85 15.11 -13.06 -4.17
C ASP A 85 14.35 -13.90 -5.22
N ASP A 86 13.65 -13.26 -6.16
CA ASP A 86 12.96 -13.84 -7.32
C ASP A 86 13.72 -13.57 -8.64
#